data_AF-A0A8J3WL12-F1
#
_entry.id   AF-A0A8J3WL12-F1
#
_cell.length_a   1.000
_cell.length_b   1.000
_cell.length_c   1.000
_cell.angle_alpha   90.00
_cell.angle_beta   90.00
_cell.angle_gamma   90.00
#
_symmetry.space_group_name_H-M   'P 1'
#
loop_
_entity.id
_entity.type
_entity.pdbx_description
1 polymer ?
#
loop_
_entity_poly.entity_id
_entity_poly.type
_entity_poly.pdbx_seq_one_letter_code
_entity_poly.pdbx_strand_id
1 'polypeptide(L)' 'MRLDVPAGTAVRFEPGVERDVTLVPIAGRRIVPGLRPEWAGPLDAAPAATAPTATAPADAVPPDTASPGAAPLDGSPDVR' A
#
# COMPACT_ATOMS: atom_id res chain seq x y z
N MET A 1 0.39 2.19 -15.93
CA MET A 1 -0.69 3.20 -16.01
C MET A 1 -0.70 4.02 -14.73
N ARG A 2 -1.37 5.18 -14.69
CA ARG A 2 -1.63 5.98 -13.48
C ARG A 2 -3.13 6.30 -13.38
N LEU A 3 -3.60 6.65 -12.18
CA LEU A 3 -4.98 7.11 -11.97
C LEU A 3 -5.25 8.38 -12.78
N ASP A 4 -6.41 8.40 -13.46
CA ASP A 4 -6.92 9.57 -14.15
C ASP A 4 -7.64 10.50 -13.17
N VAL A 5 -6.86 11.14 -12.30
CA VAL A 5 -7.32 12.12 -11.31
C VAL A 5 -6.45 13.38 -11.40
N PRO A 6 -6.94 14.54 -10.91
CA PRO A 6 -6.14 15.76 -10.84
C PRO A 6 -4.80 15.54 -10.12
N ALA A 7 -3.76 16.21 -10.60
CA ALA A 7 -2.43 16.08 -10.02
C ALA A 7 -2.45 16.48 -8.53
N GLY A 8 -1.78 15.67 -7.69
CA GLY A 8 -1.73 15.87 -6.24
C GLY A 8 -2.92 15.33 -5.46
N THR A 9 -3.87 14.65 -6.12
CA THR A 9 -5.03 14.03 -5.46
C THR A 9 -4.90 12.50 -5.41
N ALA A 10 -5.80 11.82 -4.69
CA ALA A 10 -5.79 10.37 -4.51
C ALA A 10 -7.21 9.78 -4.49
N VAL A 11 -7.31 8.47 -4.77
CA VAL A 11 -8.53 7.67 -4.57
C VAL A 11 -8.34 6.82 -3.31
N ARG A 12 -9.30 6.90 -2.39
CA ARG A 12 -9.32 6.11 -1.15
C ARG A 12 -10.18 4.86 -1.34
N PHE A 13 -9.63 3.72 -0.94
CA PHE A 13 -10.30 2.43 -0.93
C PHE A 13 -10.53 2.01 0.53
N GLU A 14 -11.80 1.81 0.89
CA GLU A 14 -12.16 1.31 2.22
C GLU A 14 -12.28 -0.21 2.20
N PRO A 15 -12.00 -0.89 3.32
CA PRO A 15 -12.20 -2.33 3.44
C PRO A 15 -13.63 -2.73 3.05
N GLY A 16 -13.75 -3.69 2.11
CA GLY A 16 -15.04 -4.19 1.62
C GLY A 16 -15.78 -3.28 0.64
N VAL A 17 -15.17 -2.16 0.21
CA VAL A 17 -15.77 -1.24 -0.78
C VAL A 17 -14.99 -1.31 -2.09
N GLU A 18 -15.68 -1.78 -3.13
CA GLU A 18 -15.15 -1.77 -4.50
C GLU A 18 -15.37 -0.41 -5.15
N ARG A 19 -14.42 -0.01 -6.01
CA ARG A 19 -14.43 1.25 -6.75
C ARG A 19 -13.85 1.04 -8.13
N ASP A 20 -14.62 1.40 -9.15
CA ASP A 20 -14.11 1.50 -10.52
C ASP A 20 -13.25 2.76 -10.67
N VAL A 21 -12.08 2.62 -11.28
CA VAL A 21 -11.16 3.74 -11.53
C VAL A 21 -10.68 3.72 -12.98
N THR A 22 -10.59 4.92 -13.55
CA THR A 22 -10.00 5.09 -14.88
C THR A 22 -8.48 5.23 -14.76
N LEU A 23 -7.79 4.56 -15.67
CA LEU A 23 -6.34 4.57 -15.76
C LEU A 23 -5.89 5.17 -17.09
N VAL A 24 -4.83 5.96 -17.05
CA VAL A 24 -4.18 6.53 -18.23
C VAL A 24 -2.72 6.09 -18.33
N PRO A 25 -2.15 5.98 -19.55
CA PRO A 25 -0.73 5.72 -19.73
C PRO A 25 0.14 6.76 -19.04
N ILE A 26 1.26 6.29 -18.48
CA ILE A 26 2.34 7.20 -18.09
C ILE A 26 2.90 7.78 -19.39
N ALA A 27 3.07 9.10 -19.43
CA ALA A 27 3.62 9.82 -20.58
C ALA A 27 5.12 10.11 -20.42
N GLY A 28 5.71 10.80 -21.39
CA GLY A 28 7.12 11.18 -21.37
C GLY A 28 8.05 9.99 -21.60
N ARG A 29 9.11 9.86 -20.79
CA ARG A 29 10.11 8.78 -20.93
C ARG A 29 9.60 7.40 -20.51
N ARG A 30 8.45 7.31 -19.85
CA ARG A 30 7.80 6.06 -19.42
C ARG A 30 8.75 5.15 -18.62
N ILE A 31 9.45 5.75 -17.65
CA ILE A 31 10.33 5.04 -16.71
C ILE A 31 9.70 5.11 -15.32
N VAL A 32 9.52 3.96 -14.67
CA VAL A 32 9.08 3.86 -13.28
C VAL A 32 10.31 3.66 -12.39
N PRO A 33 10.69 4.65 -11.55
CA PRO A 33 11.93 4.55 -10.78
C PRO A 33 11.83 3.69 -9.50
N GLY A 34 10.63 3.29 -9.06
CA GLY A 34 10.43 2.59 -7.77
C GLY A 34 9.01 2.05 -7.54
N LEU A 35 8.51 2.14 -6.29
CA LEU A 35 7.25 1.56 -5.75
C LEU A 35 7.32 0.06 -5.46
N ARG A 36 7.46 -0.75 -6.50
CA ARG A 36 7.66 -2.20 -6.39
C ARG A 36 8.88 -2.58 -7.22
N PRO A 37 9.95 -3.11 -6.62
CA PRO A 37 11.22 -3.33 -7.31
C PRO A 37 11.09 -4.24 -8.55
N GLU A 38 10.18 -5.22 -8.49
CA GLU A 38 9.88 -6.13 -9.59
C GLU A 38 9.23 -5.48 -10.83
N TRP A 39 8.75 -4.23 -10.70
CA TRP A 39 8.12 -3.46 -11.77
C TRP A 39 8.85 -2.16 -12.11
N ALA A 40 10.01 -1.92 -11.51
CA ALA A 40 10.81 -0.73 -11.79
C ALA A 40 11.52 -0.84 -13.15
N GLY A 41 11.75 0.31 -13.80
CA GLY A 41 12.47 0.42 -15.05
C GLY A 41 11.66 1.03 -16.22
N PRO A 42 12.20 0.96 -17.45
CA PRO A 42 11.54 1.44 -18.66
C PRO A 42 10.34 0.55 -19.04
N LEU A 43 9.18 1.14 -19.31
CA LEU A 43 7.95 0.41 -19.66
C LEU A 43 7.87 -0.02 -21.13
N ASP A 44 8.70 0.56 -21.99
CA ASP A 44 8.75 0.25 -23.42
C ASP A 44 9.92 -0.71 -23.77
N ALA A 45 10.61 -1.24 -22.76
CA ALA A 45 11.61 -2.27 -22.97
C ALA A 45 10.93 -3.55 -23.49
N ALA A 46 11.58 -4.25 -24.42
CA ALA A 46 11.17 -5.59 -24.81
C ALA A 46 11.06 -6.46 -23.54
N PRO A 47 10.05 -7.33 -23.44
CA PRO A 47 9.81 -8.08 -22.21
C PRO A 47 11.02 -8.95 -21.91
N ALA A 48 11.84 -8.52 -20.95
CA ALA A 48 12.74 -9.42 -20.28
C ALA A 48 11.86 -10.49 -19.62
N ALA A 49 12.24 -11.76 -19.75
CA ALA A 49 11.49 -12.95 -19.38
C ALA A 49 11.22 -13.09 -17.86
N THR A 50 10.56 -12.10 -17.27
CA THR A 50 10.13 -12.07 -15.88
C THR A 50 8.82 -11.29 -15.83
N ALA A 51 7.81 -11.77 -16.55
CA ALA A 51 6.44 -11.40 -16.23
C ALA A 51 6.18 -11.96 -14.82
N PRO A 52 5.92 -11.14 -13.80
CA PRO A 52 5.50 -11.69 -12.52
C PRO A 52 4.12 -12.30 -12.75
N THR A 53 4.06 -13.62 -12.64
CA THR A 53 2.82 -14.35 -12.35
C THR A 53 2.09 -13.57 -11.27
N ALA A 54 0.83 -13.24 -11.50
CA ALA A 54 0.00 -12.54 -10.52
C ALA A 54 -0.08 -13.39 -9.24
N THR A 55 0.82 -13.10 -8.29
CA THR A 55 0.64 -13.52 -6.89
C THR A 55 -0.54 -12.71 -6.36
N ALA A 56 -1.66 -13.40 -6.13
CA ALA A 56 -2.82 -12.93 -5.38
C ALA A 56 -2.40 -12.43 -3.98
N PRO A 57 -3.20 -11.57 -3.34
CA PRO A 57 -2.75 -10.29 -2.81
C PRO A 57 -2.02 -10.41 -1.46
N ALA A 58 -1.13 -9.45 -1.21
CA ALA A 58 -0.53 -9.17 0.09
C ALA A 58 -1.54 -8.51 1.06
N ASP A 59 -2.80 -8.94 1.06
CA ASP A 59 -3.88 -8.40 1.91
C ASP A 59 -3.89 -9.01 3.32
N ALA A 60 -2.69 -9.18 3.88
CA ALA A 60 -2.52 -9.38 5.30
C ALA A 60 -2.01 -8.05 5.86
N VAL A 61 -2.93 -7.10 6.05
CA VAL A 61 -2.68 -6.03 7.02
C VAL A 61 -2.54 -6.72 8.39
N PRO A 62 -1.37 -6.66 9.06
CA PRO A 62 -1.28 -7.22 10.41
C PRO A 62 -2.30 -6.50 11.30
N PRO A 63 -3.06 -7.20 12.16
CA PRO A 63 -3.91 -6.52 13.11
C PRO A 63 -3.02 -5.60 13.96
N ASP A 64 -3.45 -4.35 14.11
CA ASP A 64 -2.88 -3.39 15.05
C ASP A 64 -2.65 -4.10 16.38
N THR A 65 -1.39 -4.24 16.77
CA THR A 65 -1.05 -4.77 18.08
C THR A 65 -1.46 -3.69 19.05
N ALA A 66 -2.67 -3.84 19.61
CA ALA A 66 -3.16 -3.04 20.70
C ALA A 66 -2.02 -2.81 21.70
N SER A 67 -1.71 -1.55 21.98
CA SER A 67 -0.90 -1.18 23.15
C SER A 67 -1.38 -1.99 24.35
N PRO A 68 -0.52 -2.78 25.01
CA PRO A 68 -0.92 -3.40 26.27
C PRO A 68 -1.25 -2.29 27.26
N GLY A 69 -2.44 -2.42 27.85
CA GLY A 69 -3.07 -1.42 28.69
C GLY A 69 -2.17 -0.87 29.78
N ALA A 70 -2.46 0.38 30.13
CA ALA A 70 -1.95 1.04 31.32
C ALA A 70 -2.01 0.09 32.53
N ALA A 71 -0.86 -0.08 33.19
CA ALA A 71 -0.77 -0.79 34.46
C ALA A 71 -1.72 -0.14 35.49
N PRO A 72 -2.40 -0.92 36.34
CA PRO A 72 -3.16 -0.36 37.43
C PRO A 72 -2.22 0.35 38.40
N LEU A 73 -2.66 1.51 38.88
CA LEU A 73 -2.03 2.22 39.99
C LEU A 73 -2.39 1.43 41.25
N ASP A 74 -1.57 0.48 41.66
CA ASP A 74 -1.73 -0.18 42.95
C ASP A 74 -1.48 0.86 44.05
N GLY A 75 -2.57 1.36 44.62
CA GLY A 75 -2.56 2.14 45.84
C GLY A 75 -2.16 1.25 47.00
N SER A 76 -1.01 1.50 47.60
CA SER A 76 -0.65 0.99 48.92
C SER A 76 -1.47 1.72 49.99
N PRO A 77 -2.30 1.04 50.80
CA PRO A 77 -2.59 1.49 52.14
C PRO A 77 -1.56 0.89 53.09
N ASP A 78 -0.70 1.74 53.61
CA ASP A 78 0.18 1.44 54.74
C ASP A 78 -0.69 1.21 55.98
N VAL A 79 -0.65 0.01 56.55
CA VAL A 79 -1.37 -0.35 57.78
C VAL A 79 -0.37 -0.88 58.82
N ARG A 80 -0.26 -0.11 59.92
CA ARG A 80 0.28 -0.41 61.25
C ARG A 80 1.80 -0.41 61.48
#